data_AF-A0A942HHH8-F1
#
_entry.id   AF-A0A942HHH8-F1
#
_cell.length_a   1.000
_cell.length_b   1.000
_cell.length_c   1.000
_cell.angle_alpha   90.00
_cell.angle_beta   90.00
_cell.angle_gamma   90.00
#
_symmetry.space_group_name_H-M   'P 1'
#
loop_
_entity.id
_entity.type
_entity.pdbx_description
1 polymer ?
#
loop_
_entity_poly.entity_id
_entity_poly.type
_entity_poly.pdbx_seq_one_letter_code
_entity_poly.pdbx_strand_id
1 'polypeptide(L)'
;MSMLSLEQPIETIGAVKALHAGHPVFLLAADDGSHLVVKQESTTDAANMRRNFLTMNMASPQARSVILTPPEVEALKRYVKFCRFVAKHDPTSPVPADVSELAKYLNAGGTWFKMKEAKGLIDLKAAARQMLEGDKTGVRAMAKALNESGGLEALGKIVAADMFNNNTDRFAPNNAGKVFVKTDTDEVKFDVKCLVNVGNVMAAMSGGKLKAIGLDSWDPTADGNYADMTKNVGYGWLGDILAPDKKADRLKFAQDIADDLNLLLGPRNRKFSFLQQTRLNPDAPKRIAGGMDKMIKKLIDKMEASLKRPNPPAGLQSRLVKLRGH
;
A
#
# COMPACT_ATOMS: atom_id res chain seq x y z
N MET A 1 16.80 -2.56 -27.09
CA MET A 1 15.42 -2.07 -26.86
C MET A 1 15.30 -1.74 -25.37
N SER A 2 14.70 -0.61 -25.02
CA SER A 2 14.51 -0.21 -23.61
C SER A 2 13.39 -1.04 -22.99
N MET A 3 13.64 -1.65 -21.83
CA MET A 3 12.68 -2.48 -21.09
C MET A 3 11.97 -1.62 -20.03
N LEU A 4 10.64 -1.71 -19.93
CA LEU A 4 9.93 -1.09 -18.82
C LEU A 4 10.35 -1.75 -17.50
N SER A 5 11.02 -0.97 -16.66
CA SER A 5 11.49 -1.44 -15.36
C SER A 5 11.49 -0.32 -14.33
N LEU A 6 11.67 -0.71 -13.07
CA LEU A 6 11.73 0.25 -11.98
C LEU A 6 13.09 0.98 -11.96
N GLU A 7 14.10 0.34 -12.54
CA GLU A 7 15.50 0.72 -12.50
C GLU A 7 15.91 1.59 -13.71
N GLN A 8 15.22 1.47 -14.84
CA GLN A 8 15.49 2.25 -16.06
C GLN A 8 14.42 3.34 -16.27
N PRO A 9 14.77 4.50 -16.85
CA PRO A 9 13.78 5.49 -17.26
C PRO A 9 12.73 4.90 -18.22
N ILE A 10 11.51 5.39 -18.15
CA ILE A 10 10.47 5.11 -19.15
C ILE A 10 10.83 5.83 -20.46
N GLU A 11 11.21 5.06 -21.48
CA GLU A 11 11.54 5.60 -22.82
C GLU A 11 10.51 5.22 -23.87
N THR A 12 10.05 3.95 -23.86
CA THR A 12 9.16 3.36 -24.87
C THR A 12 7.91 2.80 -24.22
N ILE A 13 6.74 3.08 -24.82
CA ILE A 13 5.42 2.62 -24.37
C ILE A 13 4.70 2.09 -25.60
N GLY A 14 4.27 0.84 -25.56
CA GLY A 14 3.48 0.20 -26.63
C GLY A 14 1.98 0.27 -26.35
N ALA A 15 1.57 0.15 -25.08
CA ALA A 15 0.17 0.24 -24.68
C ALA A 15 0.00 0.83 -23.28
N VAL A 16 -1.20 1.38 -23.03
CA VAL A 16 -1.66 1.91 -21.75
C VAL A 16 -3.03 1.33 -21.44
N LYS A 17 -3.24 0.88 -20.20
CA LYS A 17 -4.54 0.41 -19.68
C LYS A 17 -4.84 1.06 -18.34
N ALA A 18 -6.01 1.66 -18.16
CA ALA A 18 -6.44 2.12 -16.85
C ALA A 18 -6.75 0.90 -15.96
N LEU A 19 -6.22 0.88 -14.74
CA LEU A 19 -6.43 -0.22 -13.79
C LEU A 19 -7.63 0.04 -12.87
N HIS A 20 -8.04 1.30 -12.72
CA HIS A 20 -9.18 1.67 -11.90
C HIS A 20 -9.85 2.90 -12.50
N ALA A 21 -11.11 2.76 -12.93
CA ALA A 21 -11.87 3.85 -13.52
C ALA A 21 -11.95 5.05 -12.55
N GLY A 22 -11.65 6.26 -13.04
CA GLY A 22 -11.72 7.48 -12.22
C GLY A 22 -10.56 7.65 -11.23
N HIS A 23 -9.54 6.79 -11.30
CA HIS A 23 -8.32 6.92 -10.50
C HIS A 23 -7.09 6.89 -11.41
N PRO A 24 -6.05 7.71 -11.14
CA PRO A 24 -4.90 7.81 -12.02
C PRO A 24 -3.91 6.66 -11.81
N VAL A 25 -4.33 5.42 -12.08
CA VAL A 25 -3.52 4.21 -11.97
C VAL A 25 -3.54 3.49 -13.32
N PHE A 26 -2.39 3.41 -13.98
CA PHE A 26 -2.26 2.89 -15.34
C PHE A 26 -1.20 1.79 -15.41
N LEU A 27 -1.51 0.74 -16.14
CA LEU A 27 -0.55 -0.26 -16.58
C LEU A 27 0.05 0.19 -17.92
N LEU A 28 1.36 0.33 -17.95
CA LEU A 28 2.15 0.51 -19.16
C LEU A 28 2.65 -0.86 -19.62
N ALA A 29 2.57 -1.12 -20.92
CA ALA A 29 3.18 -2.28 -21.56
C ALA A 29 4.08 -1.83 -22.72
N ALA A 30 5.22 -2.49 -22.89
CA ALA A 30 6.10 -2.33 -24.04
C ALA A 30 6.06 -3.56 -24.96
N ASP A 31 6.58 -3.41 -26.16
CA ASP A 31 6.53 -4.45 -27.21
C ASP A 31 7.33 -5.72 -26.84
N ASP A 32 8.28 -5.60 -25.92
CA ASP A 32 9.04 -6.73 -25.36
C ASP A 32 8.26 -7.52 -24.29
N GLY A 33 7.02 -7.12 -24.01
CA GLY A 33 6.14 -7.72 -23.00
C GLY A 33 6.44 -7.27 -21.56
N SER A 34 7.35 -6.32 -21.36
CA SER A 34 7.61 -5.74 -20.04
C SER A 34 6.46 -4.82 -19.60
N HIS A 35 6.14 -4.86 -18.30
CA HIS A 35 5.05 -4.11 -17.70
C HIS A 35 5.51 -3.27 -16.53
N LEU A 36 4.89 -2.10 -16.39
CA LEU A 36 5.12 -1.18 -15.28
C LEU A 36 3.83 -0.46 -14.94
N VAL A 37 3.53 -0.30 -13.65
CA VAL A 37 2.38 0.51 -13.22
C VAL A 37 2.86 1.93 -12.94
N VAL A 38 2.15 2.92 -13.46
CA VAL A 38 2.31 4.33 -13.08
C VAL A 38 1.06 4.81 -12.35
N LYS A 39 1.29 5.55 -11.26
CA LYS A 39 0.22 6.14 -10.45
C LYS A 39 0.53 7.62 -10.18
N GLN A 40 -0.51 8.43 -10.10
CA GLN A 40 -0.44 9.81 -9.61
C GLN A 40 -1.06 9.89 -8.21
N GLU A 41 -0.42 10.62 -7.30
CA GLU A 41 -1.09 11.12 -6.09
C GLU A 41 -1.43 12.60 -6.23
N SER A 42 -2.41 13.03 -5.45
CA SER A 42 -2.89 14.42 -5.41
C SER A 42 -1.84 15.43 -4.91
N THR A 43 -0.85 15.00 -4.13
CA THR A 43 0.20 15.87 -3.62
C THR A 43 1.21 16.26 -4.70
N THR A 44 1.67 17.52 -4.69
CA THR A 44 2.80 18.01 -5.51
C THR A 44 4.14 17.92 -4.77
N ASP A 45 4.15 17.55 -3.48
CA ASP A 45 5.37 17.41 -2.69
C ASP A 45 6.03 16.03 -2.91
N ALA A 46 6.73 15.93 -4.03
CA ALA A 46 7.50 14.75 -4.39
C ALA A 46 8.60 14.42 -3.36
N ALA A 47 9.13 15.41 -2.64
CA ALA A 47 10.18 15.17 -1.65
C ALA A 47 9.62 14.44 -0.44
N ASN A 48 8.44 14.85 0.05
CA ASN A 48 7.77 14.15 1.14
C ASN A 48 7.31 12.75 0.72
N MET A 49 6.77 12.63 -0.49
CA MET A 49 6.40 11.33 -1.03
C MET A 49 7.58 10.35 -1.12
N ARG A 50 8.77 10.80 -1.55
CA ARG A 50 9.99 9.96 -1.54
C ARG A 50 10.34 9.45 -0.14
N ARG A 51 10.12 10.27 0.89
CA ARG A 51 10.38 9.89 2.29
C ARG A 51 9.36 8.86 2.78
N ASN A 52 8.09 9.01 2.46
CA ASN A 52 7.06 8.00 2.74
C ASN A 52 7.32 6.67 1.99
N PHE A 53 7.75 6.74 0.72
CA PHE A 53 8.15 5.54 -0.02
C PHE A 53 9.38 4.86 0.56
N LEU A 54 10.32 5.60 1.15
CA LEU A 54 11.52 4.99 1.75
C LEU A 54 11.16 3.95 2.81
N THR A 55 10.21 4.27 3.69
CA THR A 55 9.76 3.37 4.77
C THR A 55 8.91 2.22 4.21
N MET A 56 7.97 2.50 3.32
CA MET A 56 7.14 1.44 2.73
C MET A 56 7.97 0.48 1.87
N ASN A 57 8.92 0.98 1.08
CA ASN A 57 9.83 0.15 0.27
C ASN A 57 10.68 -0.79 1.15
N MET A 58 10.95 -0.41 2.40
CA MET A 58 11.64 -1.28 3.36
C MET A 58 10.74 -2.37 3.94
N ALA A 59 9.45 -2.07 4.16
CA ALA A 59 8.46 -2.98 4.71
C ALA A 59 7.91 -3.95 3.66
N SER A 60 7.66 -3.46 2.45
CA SER A 60 7.11 -4.17 1.30
C SER A 60 7.96 -3.92 0.03
N PRO A 61 9.15 -4.55 -0.11
CA PRO A 61 10.02 -4.35 -1.27
C PRO A 61 9.39 -4.70 -2.62
N GLN A 62 8.39 -5.59 -2.62
CA GLN A 62 7.62 -5.94 -3.81
C GLN A 62 6.69 -4.80 -4.29
N ALA A 63 6.30 -3.89 -3.39
CA ALA A 63 5.53 -2.68 -3.68
C ALA A 63 6.43 -1.45 -3.92
N ARG A 64 7.70 -1.68 -4.29
CA ARG A 64 8.68 -0.60 -4.36
C ARG A 64 8.21 0.49 -5.32
N SER A 65 8.09 1.70 -4.79
CA SER A 65 7.63 2.89 -5.50
C SER A 65 8.78 3.86 -5.76
N VAL A 66 8.81 4.43 -6.97
CA VAL A 66 9.84 5.38 -7.41
C VAL A 66 9.18 6.55 -8.13
N ILE A 67 9.44 7.78 -7.67
CA ILE A 67 8.93 9.00 -8.32
C ILE A 67 9.44 9.08 -9.76
N LEU A 68 8.54 9.39 -10.70
CA LEU A 68 8.93 9.65 -12.08
C LEU A 68 9.77 10.92 -12.15
N THR A 69 10.87 10.83 -12.89
CA THR A 69 11.66 12.00 -13.27
C THR A 69 10.91 12.87 -14.27
N PRO A 70 11.24 14.17 -14.42
CA PRO A 70 10.62 15.01 -15.44
C PRO A 70 10.69 14.44 -16.86
N PRO A 71 11.81 13.82 -17.32
CA PRO A 71 11.87 13.13 -18.60
C PRO A 71 10.88 11.96 -18.76
N GLU A 72 10.64 11.20 -17.68
CA GLU A 72 9.68 10.09 -17.69
C GLU A 72 8.23 10.59 -17.79
N VAL A 73 7.89 11.69 -17.09
CA VAL A 73 6.58 12.33 -17.24
C VAL A 73 6.40 12.86 -18.67
N GLU A 74 7.44 13.44 -19.27
CA GLU A 74 7.37 13.86 -20.67
C GLU A 74 7.27 12.66 -21.63
N ALA A 75 7.84 11.49 -21.30
CA ALA A 75 7.64 10.27 -22.08
C ALA A 75 6.16 9.85 -22.14
N LEU A 76 5.44 9.91 -21.01
CA LEU A 76 3.99 9.68 -20.98
C LEU A 76 3.24 10.69 -21.88
N LYS A 77 3.62 11.97 -21.81
CA LYS A 77 3.02 13.03 -22.65
C LYS A 77 3.31 12.82 -24.13
N ARG A 78 4.53 12.41 -24.50
CA ARG A 78 4.91 12.09 -25.89
C ARG A 78 4.10 10.92 -26.43
N TYR A 79 3.88 9.88 -25.62
CA TYR A 79 3.04 8.75 -26.02
C TYR A 79 1.58 9.18 -26.29
N VAL A 80 0.98 9.98 -25.40
CA VAL A 80 -0.36 10.56 -25.62
C VAL A 80 -0.41 11.38 -26.91
N LYS A 81 0.60 12.23 -27.17
CA LYS A 81 0.70 13.03 -28.40
C LYS A 81 0.80 12.12 -29.64
N PHE A 82 1.57 11.04 -29.56
CA PHE A 82 1.71 10.07 -30.64
C PHE A 82 0.37 9.39 -30.98
N CYS A 83 -0.35 8.86 -29.99
CA CYS A 83 -1.67 8.23 -30.24
C CYS A 83 -2.67 9.21 -30.87
N ARG A 84 -2.68 10.49 -30.43
CA ARG A 84 -3.51 11.55 -31.03
C ARG A 84 -3.09 11.88 -32.46
N PHE A 85 -1.79 11.88 -32.75
CA PHE A 85 -1.27 12.07 -34.10
C PHE A 85 -1.72 10.94 -35.03
N VAL A 86 -1.61 9.68 -34.59
CA VAL A 86 -2.09 8.51 -35.35
C VAL A 86 -3.58 8.63 -35.64
N ALA A 87 -4.42 8.85 -34.63
CA ALA A 87 -5.87 8.99 -34.80
C ALA A 87 -6.30 10.15 -35.72
N LYS A 88 -5.47 11.21 -35.82
CA LYS A 88 -5.71 12.32 -36.74
C LYS A 88 -5.46 11.95 -38.21
N HIS A 89 -4.50 11.05 -38.48
CA HIS A 89 -4.09 10.68 -39.83
C HIS A 89 -4.64 9.32 -40.29
N ASP A 90 -5.13 8.51 -39.35
CA ASP A 90 -5.82 7.26 -39.60
C ASP A 90 -7.16 7.25 -38.86
N PRO A 91 -8.27 7.58 -39.55
CA PRO A 91 -9.62 7.57 -38.97
C PRO A 91 -10.08 6.20 -38.46
N THR A 92 -9.43 5.10 -38.85
CA THR A 92 -9.75 3.75 -38.38
C THR A 92 -9.11 3.41 -37.04
N SER A 93 -8.19 4.26 -36.56
CA SER A 93 -7.44 4.07 -35.31
C SER A 93 -7.75 5.20 -34.30
N PRO A 94 -8.94 5.21 -33.66
CA PRO A 94 -9.30 6.24 -32.69
C PRO A 94 -8.36 6.21 -31.47
N VAL A 95 -8.24 7.35 -30.78
CA VAL A 95 -7.47 7.41 -29.52
C VAL A 95 -8.11 6.49 -28.48
N PRO A 96 -7.37 5.53 -27.90
CA PRO A 96 -7.93 4.64 -26.88
C PRO A 96 -8.48 5.41 -25.67
N ALA A 97 -9.54 4.89 -25.06
CA ALA A 97 -10.18 5.50 -23.89
C ALA A 97 -9.19 5.66 -22.72
N ASP A 98 -8.36 4.63 -22.47
CA ASP A 98 -7.32 4.65 -21.45
C ASP A 98 -6.26 5.74 -21.68
N VAL A 99 -5.90 6.00 -22.94
CA VAL A 99 -4.97 7.07 -23.33
C VAL A 99 -5.61 8.44 -23.11
N SER A 100 -6.91 8.55 -23.39
CA SER A 100 -7.67 9.78 -23.12
C SER A 100 -7.78 10.04 -21.62
N GLU A 101 -7.96 9.00 -20.79
CA GLU A 101 -7.98 9.12 -19.33
C GLU A 101 -6.60 9.52 -18.78
N LEU A 102 -5.52 8.86 -19.22
CA LEU A 102 -4.15 9.24 -18.86
C LEU A 102 -3.87 10.72 -19.19
N ALA A 103 -4.31 11.17 -20.38
CA ALA A 103 -4.13 12.56 -20.80
C ALA A 103 -4.84 13.58 -19.90
N LYS A 104 -6.00 13.23 -19.31
CA LYS A 104 -6.70 14.09 -18.35
C LYS A 104 -5.84 14.31 -17.10
N TYR A 105 -5.33 13.23 -16.53
CA TYR A 105 -4.55 13.27 -15.29
C TYR A 105 -3.16 13.89 -15.45
N LEU A 106 -2.49 13.68 -16.59
CA LEU A 106 -1.19 14.33 -16.87
C LEU A 106 -1.24 15.86 -16.86
N ASN A 107 -2.43 16.44 -17.06
CA ASN A 107 -2.66 17.89 -17.03
C ASN A 107 -3.19 18.39 -15.67
N ALA A 108 -3.56 17.49 -14.76
CA ALA A 108 -4.21 17.83 -13.49
C ALA A 108 -3.25 18.18 -12.34
N GLY A 109 -1.92 18.18 -12.58
CA GLY A 109 -0.91 18.41 -11.54
C GLY A 109 -0.69 17.19 -10.64
N GLY A 110 0.09 17.30 -9.57
CA GLY A 110 0.38 16.18 -8.64
C GLY A 110 1.66 15.39 -8.98
N THR A 111 1.95 14.37 -8.18
CA THR A 111 3.21 13.63 -8.23
C THR A 111 3.00 12.24 -8.82
N TRP A 112 3.70 11.97 -9.92
CA TRP A 112 3.70 10.66 -10.56
C TRP A 112 4.81 9.76 -10.03
N PHE A 113 4.52 8.47 -9.93
CA PHE A 113 5.48 7.46 -9.57
C PHE A 113 5.19 6.15 -10.29
N LYS A 114 6.21 5.29 -10.34
CA LYS A 114 6.13 3.94 -10.92
C LYS A 114 6.36 2.87 -9.87
N MET A 115 5.77 1.71 -10.12
CA MET A 115 5.95 0.48 -9.37
C MET A 115 5.86 -0.74 -10.30
N LYS A 116 6.34 -1.88 -9.83
CA LYS A 116 6.13 -3.16 -10.53
C LYS A 116 4.66 -3.55 -10.45
N GLU A 117 4.17 -4.21 -11.49
CA GLU A 117 2.84 -4.80 -11.50
C GLU A 117 2.69 -5.82 -10.34
N ALA A 118 1.69 -5.61 -9.48
CA ALA A 118 1.36 -6.52 -8.40
C ALA A 118 0.54 -7.70 -8.94
N LYS A 119 1.22 -8.77 -9.37
CA LYS A 119 0.56 -9.96 -9.92
C LYS A 119 -0.26 -10.70 -8.86
N GLY A 120 -1.44 -11.20 -9.25
CA GLY A 120 -2.32 -11.97 -8.37
C GLY A 120 -2.78 -11.18 -7.14
N LEU A 121 -3.03 -9.87 -7.32
CA LEU A 121 -3.51 -8.99 -6.27
C LEU A 121 -4.88 -9.47 -5.75
N ILE A 122 -5.00 -9.58 -4.42
CA ILE A 122 -6.24 -9.84 -3.71
C ILE A 122 -6.37 -8.75 -2.65
N ASP A 123 -7.43 -7.96 -2.69
CA ASP A 123 -7.79 -7.04 -1.60
C ASP A 123 -8.83 -7.67 -0.68
N LEU A 124 -8.78 -7.31 0.60
CA LEU A 124 -9.64 -7.89 1.63
C LEU A 124 -11.11 -7.52 1.42
N LYS A 125 -11.41 -6.36 0.82
CA LYS A 125 -12.79 -5.88 0.64
C LYS A 125 -13.50 -6.73 -0.41
N ALA A 126 -12.88 -6.94 -1.57
CA ALA A 126 -13.40 -7.82 -2.61
C ALA A 126 -13.47 -9.27 -2.13
N ALA A 127 -12.45 -9.76 -1.41
CA ALA A 127 -12.47 -11.10 -0.84
C ALA A 127 -13.62 -11.29 0.17
N ALA A 128 -13.84 -10.33 1.06
CA ALA A 128 -14.95 -10.35 2.02
C ALA A 128 -16.31 -10.28 1.31
N ARG A 129 -16.45 -9.42 0.29
CA ARG A 129 -17.65 -9.34 -0.55
C ARG A 129 -17.98 -10.70 -1.19
N GLN A 130 -17.01 -11.29 -1.89
CA GLN A 130 -17.17 -12.60 -2.52
C GLN A 130 -17.58 -13.66 -1.51
N MET A 131 -17.00 -13.63 -0.30
CA MET A 131 -17.38 -14.55 0.77
C MET A 131 -18.85 -14.41 1.18
N LEU A 132 -19.35 -13.17 1.30
CA LEU A 132 -20.75 -12.88 1.63
C LEU A 132 -21.69 -13.35 0.52
N GLU A 133 -21.22 -13.30 -0.74
CA GLU A 133 -21.92 -13.83 -1.93
C GLU A 133 -21.76 -15.35 -2.10
N GLY A 134 -21.04 -16.01 -1.18
CA GLY A 134 -20.88 -17.48 -1.12
C GLY A 134 -19.55 -18.02 -1.64
N ASP A 135 -18.72 -17.23 -2.31
CA ASP A 135 -17.39 -17.63 -2.77
C ASP A 135 -16.30 -17.33 -1.72
N LYS A 136 -15.79 -18.40 -1.12
CA LYS A 136 -14.77 -18.32 -0.06
C LYS A 136 -13.33 -18.34 -0.60
N THR A 137 -13.12 -18.31 -1.90
CA THR A 137 -11.80 -18.47 -2.53
C THR A 137 -10.83 -17.36 -2.12
N GLY A 138 -11.24 -16.09 -2.24
CA GLY A 138 -10.42 -14.94 -1.86
C GLY A 138 -10.00 -14.94 -0.38
N VAL A 139 -10.97 -15.07 0.54
CA VAL A 139 -10.67 -15.09 1.99
C VAL A 139 -9.82 -16.30 2.40
N ARG A 140 -9.97 -17.45 1.74
CA ARG A 140 -9.11 -18.63 1.97
C ARG A 140 -7.68 -18.38 1.49
N ALA A 141 -7.52 -17.80 0.31
CA ALA A 141 -6.21 -17.47 -0.24
C ALA A 141 -5.48 -16.43 0.63
N MET A 142 -6.20 -15.38 1.07
CA MET A 142 -5.65 -14.36 1.95
C MET A 142 -5.28 -14.91 3.33
N ALA A 143 -6.17 -15.69 3.96
CA ALA A 143 -5.86 -16.33 5.25
C ALA A 143 -4.65 -17.28 5.14
N LYS A 144 -4.54 -18.03 4.04
CA LYS A 144 -3.36 -18.88 3.77
C LYS A 144 -2.09 -18.04 3.66
N ALA A 145 -2.12 -16.97 2.86
CA ALA A 145 -0.98 -16.07 2.67
C ALA A 145 -0.50 -15.43 3.99
N LEU A 146 -1.43 -15.03 4.86
CA LEU A 146 -1.11 -14.47 6.17
C LEU A 146 -0.53 -15.52 7.12
N ASN A 147 -1.14 -16.71 7.18
CA ASN A 147 -0.67 -17.78 8.06
C ASN A 147 0.66 -18.40 7.63
N GLU A 148 1.04 -18.32 6.34
CA GLU A 148 2.35 -18.77 5.88
C GLU A 148 3.49 -18.04 6.60
N SER A 149 4.64 -18.72 6.76
CA SER A 149 5.82 -18.14 7.41
C SER A 149 6.25 -16.84 6.71
N GLY A 150 6.37 -15.77 7.49
CA GLY A 150 6.67 -14.43 6.99
C GLY A 150 5.47 -13.62 6.51
N GLY A 151 4.25 -14.19 6.44
CA GLY A 151 3.03 -13.51 6.00
C GLY A 151 2.58 -12.42 6.96
N LEU A 152 2.17 -12.80 8.17
CA LEU A 152 1.78 -11.87 9.24
C LEU A 152 2.94 -10.97 9.69
N GLU A 153 4.19 -11.45 9.63
CA GLU A 153 5.36 -10.62 9.88
C GLU A 153 5.54 -9.53 8.80
N ALA A 154 5.22 -9.81 7.54
CA ALA A 154 5.23 -8.80 6.49
C ALA A 154 4.13 -7.76 6.70
N LEU A 155 2.94 -8.18 7.11
CA LEU A 155 1.87 -7.27 7.51
C LEU A 155 2.30 -6.37 8.67
N GLY A 156 2.90 -6.93 9.72
CA GLY A 156 3.42 -6.16 10.86
C GLY A 156 4.47 -5.11 10.44
N LYS A 157 5.33 -5.42 9.47
CA LYS A 157 6.28 -4.43 8.92
C LYS A 157 5.56 -3.29 8.20
N ILE A 158 4.54 -3.60 7.42
CA ILE A 158 3.72 -2.60 6.70
C ILE A 158 3.04 -1.67 7.73
N VAL A 159 2.41 -2.24 8.75
CA VAL A 159 1.76 -1.48 9.84
C VAL A 159 2.75 -0.56 10.54
N ALA A 160 3.95 -1.03 10.88
CA ALA A 160 4.96 -0.17 11.48
C ALA A 160 5.44 0.96 10.56
N ALA A 161 5.55 0.72 9.25
CA ALA A 161 5.85 1.77 8.28
C ALA A 161 4.72 2.81 8.19
N ASP A 162 3.46 2.37 8.23
CA ASP A 162 2.29 3.25 8.24
C ASP A 162 2.27 4.15 9.47
N MET A 163 2.45 3.58 10.66
CA MET A 163 2.52 4.34 11.91
C MET A 163 3.65 5.38 11.86
N PHE A 164 4.83 5.00 11.35
CA PHE A 164 5.95 5.93 11.21
C PHE A 164 5.64 7.09 10.24
N ASN A 165 4.97 6.79 9.13
CA ASN A 165 4.53 7.76 8.12
C ASN A 165 3.28 8.54 8.53
N ASN A 166 2.70 8.25 9.69
CA ASN A 166 1.41 8.79 10.13
C ASN A 166 0.26 8.49 9.15
N ASN A 167 0.29 7.32 8.52
CA ASN A 167 -0.77 6.83 7.63
C ASN A 167 -1.82 6.06 8.47
N THR A 168 -3.04 6.58 8.52
CA THR A 168 -4.17 5.98 9.25
C THR A 168 -5.08 5.14 8.37
N ASP A 169 -4.87 5.19 7.05
CA ASP A 169 -5.83 4.72 6.07
C ASP A 169 -6.04 3.20 6.12
N ARG A 170 -5.01 2.38 6.40
CA ARG A 170 -5.18 0.92 6.59
C ARG A 170 -5.67 0.59 8.00
N PHE A 171 -4.84 0.89 8.98
CA PHE A 171 -5.07 0.59 10.39
C PHE A 171 -4.73 1.81 11.23
N ALA A 172 -5.60 2.15 12.17
CA ALA A 172 -5.36 3.23 13.12
C ALA A 172 -5.60 2.72 14.55
N PRO A 173 -4.60 2.80 15.45
CA PRO A 173 -4.75 2.35 16.83
C PRO A 173 -5.83 3.17 17.54
N ASN A 174 -6.65 2.49 18.36
CA ASN A 174 -7.77 3.07 19.10
C ASN A 174 -8.84 3.76 18.22
N ASN A 175 -8.90 3.44 16.92
CA ASN A 175 -9.91 3.95 16.01
C ASN A 175 -11.03 2.92 15.80
N ALA A 176 -11.73 2.59 16.89
CA ALA A 176 -12.85 1.67 16.81
C ALA A 176 -13.95 2.28 15.93
N GLY A 177 -14.50 1.46 15.02
CA GLY A 177 -15.36 1.96 13.97
C GLY A 177 -16.14 0.86 13.29
N LYS A 178 -16.64 1.21 12.11
CA LYS A 178 -17.47 0.32 11.29
C LYS A 178 -16.92 0.31 9.89
N VAL A 179 -16.73 -0.89 9.35
CA VAL A 179 -16.43 -1.07 7.93
C VAL A 179 -17.63 -1.71 7.25
N PHE A 180 -17.90 -1.24 6.04
CA PHE A 180 -19.06 -1.64 5.25
C PHE A 180 -18.58 -2.39 4.01
N VAL A 181 -19.13 -3.59 3.80
CA VAL A 181 -18.88 -4.40 2.61
C VAL A 181 -20.19 -4.53 1.85
N LYS A 182 -20.26 -3.83 0.71
CA LYS A 182 -21.41 -3.85 -0.18
C LYS A 182 -21.33 -5.07 -1.11
N THR A 183 -22.40 -5.85 -1.13
CA THR A 183 -22.67 -6.94 -2.06
C THR A 183 -23.65 -6.45 -3.13
N ASP A 184 -24.01 -7.30 -4.09
CA ASP A 184 -25.03 -6.95 -5.09
C ASP A 184 -26.43 -6.73 -4.49
N THR A 185 -26.73 -7.34 -3.34
CA THR A 185 -28.08 -7.34 -2.75
C THR A 185 -28.19 -6.64 -1.41
N ASP A 186 -27.08 -6.46 -0.70
CA ASP A 186 -27.06 -5.99 0.69
C ASP A 186 -25.74 -5.28 1.05
N GLU A 187 -25.73 -4.55 2.16
CA GLU A 187 -24.53 -3.99 2.77
C GLU A 187 -24.32 -4.58 4.17
N VAL A 188 -23.23 -5.33 4.32
CA VAL A 188 -22.90 -5.95 5.60
C VAL A 188 -21.93 -5.06 6.37
N LYS A 189 -22.28 -4.82 7.64
CA LYS A 189 -21.53 -3.98 8.56
C LYS A 189 -20.70 -4.84 9.51
N PHE A 190 -19.43 -4.49 9.67
CA PHE A 190 -18.51 -5.12 10.63
C PHE A 190 -18.05 -4.09 11.65
N ASP A 191 -18.25 -4.37 12.95
CA ASP A 191 -17.71 -3.56 14.04
C ASP A 191 -16.24 -3.94 14.25
N VAL A 192 -15.36 -2.99 13.95
CA VAL A 192 -13.90 -3.19 13.95
C VAL A 192 -13.25 -2.31 15.01
N LYS A 193 -12.06 -2.72 15.45
CA LYS A 193 -11.34 -2.06 16.54
C LYS A 193 -10.31 -1.04 16.04
N CYS A 194 -9.75 -1.28 14.85
CA CYS A 194 -8.67 -0.46 14.32
C CYS A 194 -8.56 -0.46 12.78
N LEU A 195 -9.22 -1.39 12.07
CA LEU A 195 -9.26 -1.40 10.61
C LEU A 195 -10.05 -0.20 10.08
N VAL A 196 -9.47 0.55 9.14
CA VAL A 196 -10.07 1.78 8.58
C VAL A 196 -10.52 1.55 7.14
N ASN A 197 -9.58 1.28 6.24
CA ASN A 197 -9.85 1.00 4.83
C ASN A 197 -9.53 -0.45 4.48
N VAL A 198 -10.58 -1.26 4.39
CA VAL A 198 -10.50 -2.69 4.06
C VAL A 198 -9.85 -2.92 2.69
N GLY A 199 -10.08 -2.02 1.71
CA GLY A 199 -9.53 -2.16 0.36
C GLY A 199 -8.01 -2.02 0.34
N ASN A 200 -7.42 -1.37 1.34
CA ASN A 200 -5.98 -1.13 1.42
C ASN A 200 -5.23 -2.25 2.15
N VAL A 201 -5.94 -3.30 2.58
CA VAL A 201 -5.35 -4.55 3.08
C VAL A 201 -5.31 -5.56 1.95
N MET A 202 -4.11 -5.80 1.42
CA MET A 202 -3.93 -6.58 0.20
C MET A 202 -2.86 -7.67 0.35
N ALA A 203 -2.95 -8.69 -0.50
CA ALA A 203 -1.91 -9.66 -0.76
C ALA A 203 -1.61 -9.75 -2.27
N ALA A 204 -0.35 -9.96 -2.63
CA ALA A 204 0.07 -10.16 -4.03
C ALA A 204 1.19 -11.20 -4.11
N MET A 205 1.43 -11.71 -5.31
CA MET A 205 2.45 -12.71 -5.57
C MET A 205 3.85 -12.10 -5.41
N SER A 206 4.67 -12.73 -4.56
CA SER A 206 6.06 -12.36 -4.31
C SER A 206 6.90 -13.62 -4.09
N GLY A 207 7.84 -13.87 -5.00
CA GLY A 207 8.67 -15.09 -4.98
C GLY A 207 7.84 -16.37 -5.11
N GLY A 208 6.81 -16.36 -5.97
CA GLY A 208 5.95 -17.53 -6.21
C GLY A 208 4.90 -17.80 -5.13
N LYS A 209 4.75 -16.93 -4.13
CA LYS A 209 3.75 -17.08 -3.05
C LYS A 209 3.00 -15.78 -2.81
N LEU A 210 1.73 -15.86 -2.43
CA LEU A 210 0.97 -14.69 -1.99
C LEU A 210 1.51 -14.19 -0.65
N LYS A 211 1.73 -12.89 -0.54
CA LYS A 211 2.18 -12.22 0.69
C LYS A 211 1.50 -10.87 0.83
N ALA A 212 1.34 -10.41 2.07
CA ALA A 212 0.86 -9.05 2.35
C ALA A 212 1.69 -8.01 1.58
N ILE A 213 1.03 -7.02 0.99
CA ILE A 213 1.65 -5.97 0.18
C ILE A 213 1.17 -4.59 0.62
N GLY A 214 2.10 -3.63 0.71
CA GLY A 214 1.82 -2.26 1.16
C GLY A 214 1.69 -1.29 -0.01
N LEU A 215 0.64 -1.43 -0.83
CA LEU A 215 0.29 -0.41 -1.85
C LEU A 215 -0.46 0.75 -1.19
N ASP A 216 -0.48 1.93 -1.81
CA ASP A 216 -1.17 3.14 -1.33
C ASP A 216 -0.65 3.69 0.00
N SER A 217 0.67 3.83 0.11
CA SER A 217 1.33 4.26 1.35
C SER A 217 1.16 5.74 1.71
N TRP A 218 0.50 6.53 0.85
CA TRP A 218 0.22 7.94 1.09
C TRP A 218 -1.20 8.12 1.61
N ASP A 219 -1.34 8.76 2.76
CA ASP A 219 -2.63 9.13 3.35
C ASP A 219 -2.88 10.63 3.10
N PRO A 220 -3.80 11.00 2.19
CA PRO A 220 -4.08 12.40 1.89
C PRO A 220 -4.86 13.10 3.03
N THR A 221 -5.40 12.34 3.98
CA THR A 221 -6.19 12.85 5.12
C THR A 221 -5.35 12.99 6.38
N ALA A 222 -4.16 12.38 6.41
CA ALA A 222 -3.23 12.52 7.52
C ALA A 222 -2.90 13.99 7.76
N ASP A 223 -2.81 14.37 9.03
CA ASP A 223 -2.35 15.70 9.42
C ASP A 223 -1.02 15.99 8.70
N GLY A 224 -1.05 16.98 7.80
CA GLY A 224 0.09 17.38 6.97
C GLY A 224 1.30 17.84 7.77
N ASN A 225 1.17 18.01 9.09
CA ASN A 225 2.30 18.20 9.98
C ASN A 225 3.04 16.90 10.32
N TYR A 226 2.32 15.80 10.56
CA TYR A 226 2.93 14.52 10.96
C TYR A 226 3.24 13.60 9.79
N ALA A 227 2.54 13.75 8.67
CA ALA A 227 2.86 13.09 7.41
C ALA A 227 4.12 13.66 6.72
N ASP A 228 4.57 14.87 7.11
CA ASP A 228 5.82 15.44 6.63
C ASP A 228 6.99 15.13 7.55
N MET A 229 7.91 14.31 7.05
CA MET A 229 9.14 13.95 7.76
C MET A 229 10.10 15.12 8.01
N THR A 230 9.89 16.29 7.40
CA THR A 230 10.68 17.49 7.73
C THR A 230 10.21 18.19 9.00
N LYS A 231 8.97 17.95 9.44
CA LYS A 231 8.37 18.62 10.60
C LYS A 231 8.52 17.77 11.86
N ASN A 232 8.78 18.44 12.99
CA ASN A 232 8.90 17.78 14.28
C ASN A 232 7.59 17.07 14.64
N VAL A 233 7.71 15.89 15.26
CA VAL A 233 6.56 15.15 15.77
C VAL A 233 6.26 15.55 17.21
N GLY A 234 4.98 15.76 17.51
CA GLY A 234 4.47 16.13 18.82
C GLY A 234 3.64 15.02 19.45
N TYR A 235 2.73 15.42 20.34
CA TYR A 235 1.65 14.55 20.82
C TYR A 235 0.65 14.29 19.68
N GLY A 236 0.35 13.02 19.42
CA GLY A 236 -0.59 12.62 18.36
C GLY A 236 0.06 12.08 17.08
N TRP A 237 1.39 11.99 17.02
CA TRP A 237 2.04 11.21 15.95
C TRP A 237 1.79 9.72 16.18
N LEU A 238 1.25 9.02 15.18
CA LEU A 238 0.94 7.59 15.28
C LEU A 238 2.17 6.74 15.63
N GLY A 239 3.36 7.17 15.21
CA GLY A 239 4.60 6.47 15.49
C GLY A 239 4.96 6.41 16.97
N ASP A 240 4.25 7.11 17.86
CA ASP A 240 4.41 7.00 19.31
C ASP A 240 4.22 5.56 19.79
N ILE A 241 3.32 4.78 19.17
CA ILE A 241 3.12 3.36 19.50
C ILE A 241 4.38 2.50 19.23
N LEU A 242 5.30 2.99 18.41
CA LEU A 242 6.53 2.30 18.04
C LEU A 242 7.66 2.48 19.08
N ALA A 243 7.48 3.35 20.08
CA ALA A 243 8.48 3.59 21.12
C ALA A 243 8.76 2.34 21.97
N PRO A 244 9.97 2.16 22.54
CA PRO A 244 10.33 0.93 23.26
C PRO A 244 9.42 0.59 24.45
N ASP A 245 8.98 1.61 25.19
CA ASP A 245 8.08 1.51 26.35
C ASP A 245 6.65 1.10 25.96
N LYS A 246 6.28 1.24 24.68
CA LYS A 246 4.94 0.93 24.13
C LYS A 246 4.78 -0.51 23.64
N LYS A 247 5.64 -1.43 24.12
CA LYS A 247 5.61 -2.84 23.67
C LYS A 247 4.28 -3.55 23.95
N ALA A 248 3.67 -3.28 25.11
CA ALA A 248 2.36 -3.83 25.45
C ALA A 248 1.26 -3.28 24.50
N ASP A 249 1.30 -1.98 24.23
CA ASP A 249 0.35 -1.30 23.34
C ASP A 249 0.47 -1.83 21.90
N ARG A 250 1.69 -2.09 21.41
CA ARG A 250 1.90 -2.75 20.11
C ARG A 250 1.30 -4.15 20.05
N LEU A 251 1.47 -4.95 21.11
CA LEU A 251 0.89 -6.29 21.14
C LEU A 251 -0.65 -6.23 21.18
N LYS A 252 -1.21 -5.29 21.92
CA LYS A 252 -2.66 -5.05 21.96
C LYS A 252 -3.19 -4.61 20.59
N PHE A 253 -2.50 -3.67 19.93
CA PHE A 253 -2.86 -3.24 18.59
C PHE A 253 -2.75 -4.39 17.57
N ALA A 254 -1.71 -5.21 17.65
CA ALA A 254 -1.56 -6.40 16.82
C ALA A 254 -2.68 -7.44 17.05
N GLN A 255 -3.18 -7.56 18.29
CA GLN A 255 -4.36 -8.38 18.60
C GLN A 255 -5.61 -7.81 17.92
N ASP A 256 -5.81 -6.49 18.01
CA ASP A 256 -6.98 -5.84 17.40
C ASP A 256 -6.97 -5.96 15.87
N ILE A 257 -5.81 -5.86 15.24
CA ILE A 257 -5.63 -6.16 13.81
C ILE A 257 -6.02 -7.62 13.50
N ALA A 258 -5.52 -8.58 14.28
CA ALA A 258 -5.81 -9.99 14.05
C ALA A 258 -7.31 -10.31 14.23
N ASP A 259 -7.98 -9.67 15.18
CA ASP A 259 -9.41 -9.82 15.43
C ASP A 259 -10.23 -9.24 14.27
N ASP A 260 -9.92 -8.01 13.84
CA ASP A 260 -10.58 -7.36 12.70
C ASP A 260 -10.39 -8.18 11.41
N LEU A 261 -9.19 -8.71 11.17
CA LEU A 261 -8.95 -9.59 10.02
C LEU A 261 -9.76 -10.89 10.11
N ASN A 262 -9.83 -11.53 11.28
CA ASN A 262 -10.64 -12.75 11.44
C ASN A 262 -12.13 -12.49 11.22
N LEU A 263 -12.62 -11.31 11.62
CA LEU A 263 -14.00 -10.89 11.41
C LEU A 263 -14.34 -10.84 9.91
N LEU A 264 -13.48 -10.21 9.10
CA LEU A 264 -13.70 -10.05 7.66
C LEU A 264 -13.36 -11.30 6.85
N LEU A 265 -12.39 -12.10 7.28
CA LEU A 265 -12.09 -13.39 6.65
C LEU A 265 -13.20 -14.43 6.95
N GLY A 266 -14.02 -14.19 7.97
CA GLY A 266 -15.13 -15.02 8.39
C GLY A 266 -14.72 -16.37 9.02
N PRO A 267 -15.67 -17.14 9.57
CA PRO A 267 -15.37 -18.38 10.27
C PRO A 267 -14.86 -19.49 9.34
N ARG A 268 -14.07 -20.40 9.89
CA ARG A 268 -13.69 -21.66 9.24
C ARG A 268 -14.80 -22.70 9.48
N ASN A 269 -15.74 -22.81 8.56
CA ASN A 269 -16.79 -23.84 8.64
C ASN A 269 -16.18 -25.23 8.40
N ARG A 270 -15.98 -26.02 9.46
CA ARG A 270 -15.74 -27.47 9.36
C ARG A 270 -17.06 -28.19 9.63
N LYS A 271 -17.43 -29.16 8.78
CA LYS A 271 -18.71 -29.89 8.83
C LYS A 271 -19.01 -30.62 10.15
N PHE A 272 -18.06 -30.71 11.08
CA PHE A 272 -18.14 -31.55 12.29
C PHE A 272 -17.65 -30.89 13.58
N SER A 273 -17.45 -29.56 13.64
CA SER A 273 -17.12 -28.88 14.90
C SER A 273 -18.12 -27.78 15.23
N PHE A 274 -18.79 -27.93 16.38
CA PHE A 274 -19.67 -26.92 16.98
C PHE A 274 -18.93 -25.64 17.44
N LEU A 275 -17.60 -25.63 17.37
CA LEU A 275 -16.77 -24.46 17.65
C LEU A 275 -16.46 -23.71 16.35
N GLN A 276 -16.89 -22.45 16.26
CA GLN A 276 -16.42 -21.53 15.23
C GLN A 276 -14.91 -21.36 15.38
N GLN A 277 -14.13 -21.86 14.42
CA GLN A 277 -12.69 -21.65 14.39
C GLN A 277 -12.35 -20.38 13.60
N THR A 278 -11.45 -19.56 14.14
CA THR A 278 -10.84 -18.45 13.41
C THR A 278 -10.02 -18.97 12.22
N ARG A 279 -9.79 -18.12 11.22
CA ARG A 279 -8.97 -18.48 10.05
C ARG A 279 -7.50 -18.22 10.27
N LEU A 280 -7.15 -17.19 11.04
CA LEU A 280 -5.79 -16.92 11.44
C LEU A 280 -5.39 -17.82 12.62
N ASN A 281 -4.11 -18.19 12.65
CA ASN A 281 -3.55 -18.96 13.75
C ASN A 281 -3.61 -18.17 15.08
N PRO A 282 -3.73 -18.84 16.24
CA PRO A 282 -3.80 -18.17 17.54
C PRO A 282 -2.58 -17.29 17.89
N ASP A 283 -1.43 -17.54 17.26
CA ASP A 283 -0.20 -16.76 17.45
C ASP A 283 -0.11 -15.52 16.53
N ALA A 284 -1.13 -15.25 15.71
CA ALA A 284 -1.13 -14.13 14.77
C ALA A 284 -0.79 -12.76 15.39
N PRO A 285 -1.33 -12.37 16.56
CA PRO A 285 -0.95 -11.13 17.24
C PRO A 285 0.56 -11.04 17.52
N LYS A 286 1.17 -12.13 17.99
CA LYS A 286 2.62 -12.19 18.26
C LYS A 286 3.44 -12.04 16.98
N ARG A 287 2.99 -12.64 15.88
CA ARG A 287 3.66 -12.58 14.57
C ARG A 287 3.58 -11.19 13.94
N ILE A 288 2.43 -10.52 14.03
CA ILE A 288 2.25 -9.13 13.60
C ILE A 288 3.17 -8.22 14.44
N ALA A 289 3.10 -8.30 15.77
CA ALA A 289 3.95 -7.51 16.66
C ALA A 289 5.45 -7.75 16.41
N GLY A 290 5.86 -9.00 16.20
CA GLY A 290 7.23 -9.34 15.83
C GLY A 290 7.66 -8.78 14.46
N GLY A 291 6.72 -8.66 13.52
CA GLY A 291 6.92 -7.93 12.26
C GLY A 291 7.17 -6.43 12.47
N MET A 292 6.37 -5.81 13.35
CA MET A 292 6.52 -4.39 13.72
C MET A 292 7.90 -4.15 14.36
N ASP A 293 8.29 -4.95 15.36
CA ASP A 293 9.58 -4.81 16.06
C ASP A 293 10.77 -4.94 15.08
N LYS A 294 10.71 -5.89 14.14
CA LYS A 294 11.73 -6.03 13.08
C LYS A 294 11.81 -4.78 12.19
N MET A 295 10.68 -4.16 11.90
CA MET A 295 10.64 -2.93 11.10
C MET A 295 11.17 -1.73 11.87
N ILE A 296 10.84 -1.60 13.16
CA ILE A 296 11.35 -0.55 14.05
C ILE A 296 12.87 -0.54 14.03
N LYS A 297 13.49 -1.70 14.25
CA LYS A 297 14.97 -1.83 14.19
C LYS A 297 15.51 -1.38 12.83
N LYS A 298 14.90 -1.84 11.74
CA LYS A 298 15.31 -1.48 10.37
C LYS A 298 15.15 0.02 10.08
N LEU A 299 14.10 0.65 10.60
CA LEU A 299 13.86 2.08 10.48
C LEU A 299 14.95 2.85 11.22
N ILE A 300 15.26 2.49 12.46
CA ILE A 300 16.36 3.11 13.23
C ILE A 300 17.67 3.02 12.42
N ASP A 301 18.10 1.81 12.06
CA ASP A 301 19.35 1.58 11.34
C ASP A 301 19.44 2.40 10.03
N LYS A 302 18.35 2.45 9.25
CA LYS A 302 18.33 3.14 7.96
C LYS A 302 18.28 4.66 8.10
N MET A 303 17.47 5.16 9.03
CA MET A 303 17.26 6.59 9.21
C MET A 303 18.45 7.25 9.90
N GLU A 304 19.16 6.53 10.77
CA GLU A 304 20.44 6.98 11.34
C GLU A 304 21.50 7.26 10.27
N ALA A 305 21.60 6.41 9.27
CA ALA A 305 22.47 6.65 8.13
C ALA A 305 22.07 7.92 7.34
N SER A 306 20.78 8.29 7.40
CA SER A 306 20.26 9.48 6.72
C SER A 306 20.49 10.77 7.52
N LEU A 307 20.55 10.69 8.86
CA LEU A 307 20.94 11.80 9.74
C LEU A 307 22.39 12.26 9.53
N LYS A 308 23.28 11.36 9.08
CA LYS A 308 24.70 11.68 8.82
C LYS A 308 24.92 12.51 7.55
N ARG A 309 23.87 12.78 6.77
CA ARG A 309 23.94 13.58 5.54
C ARG A 309 23.90 15.08 5.86
N PRO A 310 24.45 15.96 5.00
CA PRO A 310 24.25 17.40 5.12
C PRO A 310 22.75 17.74 5.12
N ASN A 311 22.30 18.53 6.08
CA ASN A 311 20.91 19.00 6.24
C ASN A 311 19.86 17.87 6.34
N PRO A 312 19.90 17.04 7.40
CA PRO A 312 18.88 16.03 7.59
C PRO A 312 17.50 16.67 7.83
N PRO A 313 16.38 16.01 7.47
CA PRO A 313 15.05 16.53 7.75
C PRO A 313 14.87 16.74 9.26
N ALA A 314 14.46 17.93 9.71
CA ALA A 314 14.38 18.26 11.14
C ALA A 314 13.49 17.26 11.90
N GLY A 315 12.35 16.92 11.31
CA GLY A 315 11.42 15.91 11.83
C GLY A 315 11.96 14.49 11.93
N LEU A 316 13.04 14.13 11.21
CA LEU A 316 13.64 12.81 11.28
C LEU A 316 14.31 12.57 12.63
N GLN A 317 14.99 13.59 13.16
CA GLN A 317 15.64 13.52 14.45
C GLN A 317 14.61 13.29 15.57
N SER A 318 13.52 14.07 15.59
CA SER A 318 12.47 13.91 16.60
C SER A 318 11.81 12.53 16.58
N ARG A 319 11.58 11.96 15.40
CA ARG A 319 11.01 10.61 15.24
C ARG A 319 11.95 9.53 15.78
N LEU A 320 13.25 9.66 15.48
CA LEU A 320 14.27 8.71 15.92
C LEU A 320 14.50 8.73 17.43
N VAL A 321 14.47 9.90 18.05
CA VAL A 321 14.55 10.05 19.51
C VAL A 321 13.42 9.25 20.18
N LYS A 322 12.18 9.38 19.69
CA LYS A 322 11.04 8.60 20.21
C LYS A 322 11.22 7.09 20.01
N LEU A 323 11.70 6.64 18.85
CA LEU A 323 11.90 5.22 18.56
C LEU A 323 13.01 4.57 19.39
N ARG A 324 14.03 5.32 19.81
CA ARG A 324 15.14 4.80 20.63
C ARG A 324 14.78 4.65 22.10
N GLY A 325 13.75 5.36 22.56
CA GLY A 325 13.52 5.59 23.99
C GLY A 325 14.52 6.61 24.53
N HIS A 326 14.08 7.38 25.51
CA HIS A 326 14.97 8.25 26.29
C HIS A 326 15.67 7.44 27.38
#